data_AF-A0A4V2WL33-F1
#
_entry.id   AF-A0A4V2WL33-F1
#
_cell.length_a   1.000
_cell.length_b   1.000
_cell.length_c   1.000
_cell.angle_alpha   90.00
_cell.angle_beta   90.00
_cell.angle_gamma   90.00
#
_symmetry.space_group_name_H-M   'P 1'
#
loop_
_entity.id
_entity.type
_entity.pdbx_description
1 polymer ?
#
loop_
_entity_poly.entity_id
_entity_poly.type
_entity_poly.pdbx_seq_one_letter_code
_entity_poly.pdbx_strand_id
1 'polypeptide(L)'
;MPDVRISDLPAAAAAADGDIAPLVQSSGGGLVTRRATLAQLRSAVLADRGAHVRDYGAVGDGSTDDAPAIQAAINDLKAKGGGTLSFGPRVYRIASPITVSDATIRLQGAGFTEGPGPGQGTWLRITTTGFTPFTFTGVYTRGSAVRDIAIQQRHAAALDANWVPTDYDFVFRVQDCLGGVDFDNVFFCNVNRGIYASNSGRLDIRRLRGQLLRTGVEIDQCYDIPRIHNLHFWTFWTSHDNVVRWSQAYADAMVFRRCDGVFIDQAFALGYRSMFRFGASASGITTKFYIGQAYTDFCQYGLLVEGNGTDGQIANLTHQGEIFNANGAPIPGGTGIFVNASNTRIQAGNLRIDAVESSAISVTGSNNRLDIFSLRCVRYNHRGNGAPAIQLNDSGAATPNAVHLGAQPLLEYGNGGPLLNPGTNGQLVVGSSGGGAPAPVTSVAGKLGDVALQSTDIEGFAAAVTAAAPVRSVAGRTGAVTLAVADVAGAASSTAVAAAVSAAAPRRTVTGTADTPTLADNDGLILCTAAGAATITANDLGATLGRPATYAVMQGSAGQVTIAAGTGVTLVSDKSPASFTTARRGAILSVICDGSGTVFVAGNTR
;
A
#
# COMPACT_ATOMS: atom_id res chain seq x y z
N MET A 1 87.97 -7.56 -15.81
CA MET A 1 87.94 -6.45 -16.78
C MET A 1 88.07 -5.15 -15.99
N PRO A 2 89.26 -4.54 -15.88
CA PRO A 2 89.45 -3.46 -14.90
C PRO A 2 88.96 -2.06 -15.34
N ASP A 3 88.68 -1.84 -16.63
CA ASP A 3 88.53 -0.47 -17.16
C ASP A 3 87.23 -0.20 -17.95
N VAL A 4 86.19 -1.01 -17.75
CA VAL A 4 84.88 -0.77 -18.41
C VAL A 4 84.16 0.35 -17.66
N ARG A 5 83.86 1.47 -18.33
CA ARG A 5 83.06 2.54 -17.71
C ARG A 5 81.65 2.00 -17.46
N ILE A 6 80.99 2.48 -16.41
CA ILE A 6 79.62 2.05 -16.09
C ILE A 6 78.63 2.32 -17.24
N SER A 7 78.92 3.31 -18.09
CA SER A 7 78.18 3.62 -19.32
C SER A 7 78.31 2.58 -20.42
N ASP A 8 79.35 1.74 -20.35
CA ASP A 8 79.72 0.76 -21.36
C ASP A 8 79.23 -0.64 -20.97
N LEU A 9 78.59 -0.77 -19.80
CA LEU A 9 77.88 -1.97 -19.40
C LEU A 9 76.53 -2.05 -20.12
N PRO A 10 76.07 -3.26 -20.50
CA PRO A 10 74.73 -3.43 -21.05
C PRO A 10 73.69 -2.92 -20.03
N ALA A 11 72.60 -2.35 -20.54
CA ALA A 11 71.48 -1.95 -19.70
C ALA A 11 71.05 -3.13 -18.81
N ALA A 12 70.89 -2.88 -17.51
CA ALA A 12 70.48 -3.91 -16.57
C ALA A 12 69.16 -4.53 -17.04
N ALA A 13 69.18 -5.84 -17.32
CA ALA A 13 67.96 -6.59 -17.57
C ALA A 13 67.12 -6.62 -16.29
N ALA A 14 65.80 -6.77 -16.43
CA ALA A 14 64.94 -7.03 -15.28
C ALA A 14 65.41 -8.31 -14.57
N ALA A 15 65.54 -8.27 -13.25
CA ALA A 15 66.07 -9.38 -12.49
C ALA A 15 65.13 -10.61 -12.58
N ALA A 16 65.67 -11.74 -12.98
CA ALA A 16 64.98 -13.01 -13.10
C ALA A 16 64.85 -13.72 -11.75
N ASP A 17 63.90 -14.65 -11.64
CA ASP A 17 63.63 -15.38 -10.40
C ASP A 17 64.82 -16.23 -9.90
N GLY A 18 65.69 -16.64 -10.84
CA GLY A 18 66.93 -17.37 -10.56
C GLY A 18 68.11 -16.47 -10.19
N ASP A 19 68.00 -15.15 -10.33
CA ASP A 19 69.08 -14.22 -10.01
C ASP A 19 69.38 -14.25 -8.51
N ILE A 20 70.67 -14.29 -8.18
CA ILE A 20 71.13 -14.41 -6.79
C ILE A 20 71.50 -13.03 -6.26
N ALA A 21 70.90 -12.66 -5.12
CA ALA A 21 71.26 -11.47 -4.37
C ALA A 21 71.88 -11.83 -3.01
N PRO A 22 72.91 -11.09 -2.54
CA PRO A 22 73.40 -11.23 -1.18
C PRO A 22 72.37 -10.69 -0.19
N LEU A 23 71.93 -11.51 0.76
CA LEU A 23 71.05 -11.14 1.87
C LEU A 23 71.83 -11.17 3.18
N VAL A 24 71.95 -10.02 3.84
CA VAL A 24 72.48 -9.94 5.22
C VAL A 24 71.32 -10.16 6.19
N GLN A 25 71.42 -11.20 7.01
CA GLN A 25 70.40 -11.54 8.02
C GLN A 25 71.04 -11.73 9.39
N SER A 26 70.28 -11.50 10.46
CA SER A 26 70.71 -11.81 11.82
C SER A 26 70.71 -13.32 12.05
N SER A 27 71.74 -13.83 12.72
CA SER A 27 71.86 -15.23 13.13
C SER A 27 72.58 -15.29 14.46
N GLY A 28 71.84 -15.48 15.55
CA GLY A 28 72.39 -15.71 16.89
C GLY A 28 73.42 -14.66 17.34
N GLY A 29 73.03 -13.38 17.40
CA GLY A 29 73.88 -12.28 17.91
C GLY A 29 74.81 -11.63 16.89
N GLY A 30 74.92 -12.14 15.66
CA GLY A 30 75.71 -11.55 14.58
C GLY A 30 74.95 -11.41 13.26
N LEU A 31 75.57 -10.74 12.28
CA LEU A 31 75.08 -10.64 10.90
C LEU A 31 75.79 -11.67 10.02
N VAL A 32 75.03 -12.42 9.22
CA VAL A 32 75.56 -13.37 8.22
C VAL A 32 75.03 -13.04 6.84
N THR A 33 75.91 -13.04 5.83
CA THR A 33 75.54 -12.89 4.42
C THR A 33 75.25 -14.26 3.82
N ARG A 34 74.02 -14.48 3.34
CA ARG A 34 73.64 -15.67 2.58
C ARG A 34 73.29 -15.31 1.14
N ARG A 35 73.40 -16.28 0.25
CA ARG A 35 72.89 -16.18 -1.13
C ARG A 35 71.41 -16.57 -1.10
N ALA A 36 70.55 -15.72 -1.64
CA ALA A 36 69.16 -16.04 -1.87
C ALA A 36 68.81 -15.70 -3.32
N THR A 37 68.01 -16.55 -3.96
CA THR A 37 67.44 -16.19 -5.25
C THR A 37 66.40 -15.09 -5.06
N LEU A 38 66.14 -14.31 -6.09
CA LEU A 38 65.08 -13.30 -6.05
C LEU A 38 63.71 -13.93 -5.75
N ALA A 39 63.47 -15.16 -6.21
CA ALA A 39 62.28 -15.93 -5.83
C ALA A 39 62.23 -16.26 -4.32
N GLN A 40 63.35 -16.68 -3.71
CA GLN A 40 63.42 -16.94 -2.27
C GLN A 40 63.18 -15.66 -1.45
N LEU A 41 63.76 -14.54 -1.87
CA LEU A 41 63.55 -13.24 -1.21
C LEU A 41 62.09 -12.79 -1.32
N ARG A 42 61.48 -12.88 -2.50
CA ARG A 42 60.05 -12.57 -2.67
C ARG A 42 59.19 -13.49 -1.81
N SER A 43 59.46 -14.80 -1.81
CA SER A 43 58.70 -15.74 -1.00
C SER A 43 58.80 -15.43 0.50
N ALA A 44 59.96 -15.01 1.00
CA ALA A 44 60.13 -14.65 2.41
C ALA A 44 59.47 -13.31 2.75
N VAL A 45 59.59 -12.29 1.90
CA VAL A 45 58.98 -10.96 2.11
C VAL A 45 57.46 -10.99 1.93
N LEU A 46 56.95 -11.86 1.07
CA LEU A 46 55.52 -11.98 0.75
C LEU A 46 54.83 -13.11 1.54
N ALA A 47 55.54 -13.87 2.37
CA ALA A 47 54.98 -15.00 3.12
C ALA A 47 53.73 -14.60 3.94
N ASP A 48 53.75 -13.40 4.50
CA ASP A 48 52.65 -12.84 5.32
C ASP A 48 51.74 -11.86 4.54
N ARG A 49 52.02 -11.61 3.26
CA ARG A 49 51.19 -10.74 2.41
C ARG A 49 50.10 -11.60 1.76
N GLY A 50 48.84 -11.16 1.85
CA GLY A 50 47.75 -11.78 1.10
C GLY A 50 48.02 -11.83 -0.41
N ALA A 51 47.43 -12.80 -1.12
CA ALA A 51 47.64 -12.96 -2.56
C ALA A 51 47.15 -11.71 -3.31
N HIS A 52 47.94 -11.20 -4.24
CA HIS A 52 47.57 -10.07 -5.08
C HIS A 52 47.64 -10.45 -6.56
N VAL A 53 46.64 -10.08 -7.35
CA VAL A 53 46.51 -10.51 -8.77
C VAL A 53 47.74 -10.21 -9.64
N ARG A 54 48.42 -9.09 -9.39
CA ARG A 54 49.68 -8.73 -10.08
C ARG A 54 50.81 -9.74 -9.90
N ASP A 55 50.83 -10.45 -8.76
CA ASP A 55 51.87 -11.42 -8.44
C ASP A 55 51.70 -12.69 -9.33
N TYR A 56 50.56 -12.80 -10.03
CA TYR A 56 50.22 -13.86 -11.00
C TYR A 56 50.16 -13.36 -12.45
N GLY A 57 50.64 -12.13 -12.71
CA GLY A 57 50.74 -11.58 -14.05
C GLY A 57 49.54 -10.76 -14.52
N ALA A 58 48.56 -10.44 -13.66
CA ALA A 58 47.49 -9.52 -14.03
C ALA A 58 48.06 -8.12 -14.29
N VAL A 59 47.78 -7.58 -15.48
CA VAL A 59 48.27 -6.30 -15.98
C VAL A 59 47.35 -5.17 -15.51
N GLY A 60 46.03 -5.33 -15.62
CA GLY A 60 45.08 -4.31 -15.23
C GLY A 60 45.14 -3.03 -16.08
N ASP A 61 45.38 -3.17 -17.39
CA ASP A 61 45.42 -2.08 -18.38
C ASP A 61 44.08 -1.89 -19.14
N GLY A 62 43.06 -2.70 -18.80
CA GLY A 62 41.75 -2.70 -19.42
C GLY A 62 41.70 -3.30 -20.84
N SER A 63 42.80 -3.90 -21.30
CA SER A 63 42.97 -4.42 -22.67
C SER A 63 43.50 -5.87 -22.70
N THR A 64 44.47 -6.19 -21.87
CA THR A 64 45.02 -7.55 -21.68
C THR A 64 44.00 -8.41 -20.94
N ASP A 65 43.78 -9.65 -21.37
CA ASP A 65 42.90 -10.57 -20.61
C ASP A 65 43.58 -10.99 -19.30
N ASP A 66 43.05 -10.49 -18.18
CA ASP A 66 43.55 -10.73 -16.84
C ASP A 66 42.95 -11.98 -16.19
N ALA A 67 41.92 -12.59 -16.82
CA ALA A 67 41.23 -13.74 -16.27
C ALA A 67 42.15 -14.96 -16.00
N PRO A 68 43.10 -15.33 -16.89
CA PRO A 68 44.04 -16.42 -16.61
C PRO A 68 44.93 -16.17 -15.38
N ALA A 69 45.39 -14.93 -15.19
CA ALA A 69 46.19 -14.55 -14.03
C ALA A 69 45.37 -14.59 -12.73
N ILE A 70 44.12 -14.12 -12.78
CA ILE A 70 43.19 -14.20 -11.64
C ILE A 70 42.89 -15.66 -11.30
N GLN A 71 42.67 -16.53 -12.30
CA GLN A 71 42.46 -17.96 -12.08
C GLN A 71 43.70 -18.63 -11.47
N ALA A 72 44.91 -18.28 -11.91
CA ALA A 72 46.14 -18.79 -11.31
C ALA A 72 46.27 -18.40 -9.82
N ALA A 73 45.90 -17.17 -9.48
CA ALA A 73 45.87 -16.70 -8.09
C ALA A 73 44.84 -17.45 -7.23
N ILE A 74 43.65 -17.71 -7.78
CA ILE A 74 42.60 -18.52 -7.15
C ILE A 74 43.09 -19.94 -6.90
N ASN A 75 43.78 -20.55 -7.87
CA ASN A 75 44.32 -21.91 -7.75
C ASN A 75 45.40 -22.01 -6.67
N ASP A 76 46.28 -21.01 -6.55
CA ASP A 76 47.27 -20.95 -5.47
C ASP A 76 46.61 -20.80 -4.09
N LEU A 77 45.64 -19.89 -3.96
CA LEU A 77 44.88 -19.74 -2.72
C LEU A 77 44.15 -21.03 -2.33
N LYS A 78 43.54 -21.72 -3.30
CA LYS A 78 42.92 -23.04 -3.10
C LYS A 78 43.93 -24.04 -2.54
N ALA A 79 45.14 -24.13 -3.10
CA ALA A 79 46.19 -25.01 -2.60
C ALA A 79 46.65 -24.65 -1.18
N LYS A 80 46.45 -23.39 -0.76
CA LYS A 80 46.76 -22.88 0.59
C LYS A 80 45.56 -22.89 1.56
N GLY A 81 44.42 -23.46 1.14
CA GLY A 81 43.22 -23.59 1.98
C GLY A 81 42.22 -22.43 1.90
N GLY A 82 42.37 -21.53 0.94
CA GLY A 82 41.53 -20.35 0.72
C GLY A 82 42.20 -19.04 1.13
N GLY A 83 41.41 -17.97 1.25
CA GLY A 83 41.89 -16.66 1.70
C GLY A 83 41.43 -15.50 0.82
N THR A 84 42.15 -14.38 0.90
CA THR A 84 41.79 -13.15 0.16
C THR A 84 42.69 -12.96 -1.04
N LEU A 85 42.07 -12.75 -2.21
CA LEU A 85 42.72 -12.26 -3.42
C LEU A 85 42.49 -10.75 -3.54
N SER A 86 43.55 -9.97 -3.39
CA SER A 86 43.54 -8.52 -3.49
C SER A 86 43.76 -8.03 -4.91
N PHE A 87 43.00 -7.00 -5.29
CA PHE A 87 43.12 -6.28 -6.55
C PHE A 87 43.58 -4.85 -6.28
N GLY A 88 44.54 -4.36 -7.07
CA GLY A 88 44.92 -2.95 -7.07
C GLY A 88 43.88 -2.07 -7.79
N PRO A 89 43.97 -0.73 -7.66
CA PRO A 89 43.08 0.22 -8.32
C PRO A 89 43.42 0.33 -9.83
N ARG A 90 42.94 -0.64 -10.60
CA ARG A 90 43.20 -0.82 -12.03
C ARG A 90 41.94 -1.32 -12.74
N VAL A 91 42.00 -1.37 -14.07
CA VAL A 91 40.93 -1.93 -14.91
C VAL A 91 41.38 -3.30 -15.40
N TYR A 92 40.80 -4.38 -14.89
CA TYR A 92 41.13 -5.75 -15.28
C TYR A 92 40.16 -6.21 -16.36
N ARG A 93 40.64 -6.55 -17.55
CA ARG A 93 39.75 -7.08 -18.59
C ARG A 93 39.53 -8.57 -18.37
N ILE A 94 38.27 -8.97 -18.35
CA ILE A 94 37.83 -10.36 -18.20
C ILE A 94 37.26 -10.80 -19.54
N ALA A 95 38.00 -11.65 -20.25
CA ALA A 95 37.60 -12.17 -21.56
C ALA A 95 37.50 -13.69 -21.62
N SER A 96 37.79 -14.37 -20.51
CA SER A 96 37.61 -15.81 -20.32
C SER A 96 37.01 -16.11 -18.93
N PRO A 97 36.39 -17.29 -18.73
CA PRO A 97 35.72 -17.65 -17.47
C PRO A 97 36.71 -17.78 -16.30
N ILE A 98 36.23 -17.44 -15.09
CA ILE A 98 36.92 -17.67 -13.82
C ILE A 98 36.02 -18.53 -12.92
N THR A 99 36.58 -19.60 -12.38
CA THR A 99 35.88 -20.51 -11.46
C THR A 99 36.53 -20.49 -10.09
N VAL A 100 35.72 -20.16 -9.08
CA VAL A 100 36.06 -20.31 -7.66
C VAL A 100 35.37 -21.58 -7.17
N SER A 101 36.17 -22.60 -6.85
CA SER A 101 35.69 -23.89 -6.37
C SER A 101 36.65 -24.46 -5.33
N ASP A 102 36.14 -25.38 -4.50
CA ASP A 102 36.90 -26.18 -3.53
C ASP A 102 37.66 -25.40 -2.45
N ALA A 103 37.41 -24.09 -2.31
CA ALA A 103 37.98 -23.25 -1.27
C ALA A 103 37.14 -21.98 -1.06
N THR A 104 37.20 -21.45 0.16
CA THR A 104 36.61 -20.15 0.52
C THR A 104 37.55 -19.02 0.11
N ILE A 105 37.17 -18.24 -0.91
CA ILE A 105 38.00 -17.17 -1.46
C ILE A 105 37.25 -15.83 -1.47
N ARG A 106 37.93 -14.78 -1.05
CA ARG A 106 37.42 -13.40 -1.07
C ARG A 106 38.11 -12.59 -2.16
N LEU A 107 37.34 -12.09 -3.12
CA LEU A 107 37.80 -11.13 -4.12
C LEU A 107 37.66 -9.72 -3.52
N GLN A 108 38.80 -9.06 -3.27
CA GLN A 108 38.85 -7.79 -2.57
C GLN A 108 39.46 -6.70 -3.46
N GLY A 109 38.63 -5.74 -3.89
CA GLY A 109 39.09 -4.55 -4.60
C GLY A 109 39.54 -3.42 -3.69
N ALA A 110 40.02 -2.36 -4.33
CA ALA A 110 40.49 -1.12 -3.70
C ALA A 110 39.40 -0.03 -3.64
N GLY A 111 38.11 -0.41 -3.72
CA GLY A 111 36.99 0.51 -3.86
C GLY A 111 36.75 0.93 -5.31
N PHE A 112 35.85 1.90 -5.52
CA PHE A 112 35.59 2.50 -6.82
C PHE A 112 34.98 3.89 -6.68
N THR A 113 35.09 4.70 -7.74
CA THR A 113 34.26 5.89 -7.92
C THR A 113 33.07 5.53 -8.81
N GLU A 114 31.85 5.81 -8.36
CA GLU A 114 30.65 5.60 -9.19
C GLU A 114 30.63 6.53 -10.40
N GLY A 115 30.16 6.04 -11.54
CA GLY A 115 30.06 6.83 -12.76
C GLY A 115 29.85 5.99 -14.01
N PRO A 116 29.83 6.63 -15.20
CA PRO A 116 29.44 5.99 -16.46
C PRO A 116 30.52 5.10 -17.09
N GLY A 117 31.61 4.85 -16.37
CA GLY A 117 32.69 3.98 -16.81
C GLY A 117 33.84 3.98 -15.81
N PRO A 118 34.95 3.30 -16.16
CA PRO A 118 36.06 3.09 -15.24
C PRO A 118 36.65 4.39 -14.75
N GLY A 119 36.54 4.63 -13.44
CA GLY A 119 37.14 5.74 -12.71
C GLY A 119 38.27 5.25 -11.81
N GLN A 120 38.39 5.83 -10.62
CA GLN A 120 39.33 5.35 -9.60
C GLN A 120 38.88 3.98 -9.07
N GLY A 121 39.84 3.25 -8.49
CA GLY A 121 39.57 1.97 -7.83
C GLY A 121 39.68 0.75 -8.74
N THR A 122 39.09 -0.36 -8.31
CA THR A 122 39.16 -1.66 -8.99
C THR A 122 37.96 -1.85 -9.91
N TRP A 123 38.22 -2.00 -11.20
CA TRP A 123 37.21 -2.22 -12.22
C TRP A 123 37.44 -3.53 -12.95
N LEU A 124 36.37 -4.31 -13.15
CA LEU A 124 36.35 -5.46 -14.03
C LEU A 124 35.67 -5.07 -15.33
N ARG A 125 36.35 -5.24 -16.45
CA ARG A 125 35.83 -4.87 -17.78
C ARG A 125 35.56 -6.12 -18.60
N ILE A 126 34.31 -6.31 -19.03
CA ILE A 126 33.89 -7.44 -19.85
C ILE A 126 33.44 -6.89 -21.21
N THR A 127 34.08 -7.34 -22.29
CA THR A 127 33.85 -6.79 -23.64
C THR A 127 33.42 -7.83 -24.67
N THR A 128 33.28 -9.08 -24.25
CA THR A 128 32.95 -10.23 -25.10
C THR A 128 31.88 -11.08 -24.42
N THR A 129 30.94 -11.61 -25.21
CA THR A 129 29.87 -12.50 -24.75
C THR A 129 30.28 -13.97 -24.88
N GLY A 130 29.38 -14.89 -24.54
CA GLY A 130 29.58 -16.33 -24.75
C GLY A 130 30.16 -17.09 -23.55
N PHE A 131 30.29 -16.45 -22.39
CA PHE A 131 30.75 -17.09 -21.15
C PHE A 131 30.21 -16.40 -19.90
N THR A 132 30.25 -17.13 -18.78
CA THR A 132 30.03 -16.59 -17.43
C THR A 132 31.35 -16.08 -16.86
N PRO A 133 31.49 -14.78 -16.52
CA PRO A 133 32.75 -14.22 -16.03
C PRO A 133 33.25 -14.86 -14.72
N PHE A 134 32.37 -14.99 -13.71
CA PHE A 134 32.72 -15.60 -12.43
C PHE A 134 31.68 -16.63 -12.01
N THR A 135 32.14 -17.85 -11.72
CA THR A 135 31.31 -18.91 -11.15
C THR A 135 31.87 -19.33 -9.79
N PHE A 136 31.08 -19.15 -8.74
CA PHE A 136 31.32 -19.73 -7.42
C PHE A 136 30.55 -21.05 -7.34
N THR A 137 31.24 -22.16 -7.09
CA THR A 137 30.60 -23.47 -7.05
C THR A 137 31.26 -24.47 -6.12
N GLY A 138 30.46 -25.41 -5.62
CA GLY A 138 30.91 -26.45 -4.72
C GLY A 138 30.84 -26.08 -3.24
N VAL A 139 30.67 -27.10 -2.40
CA VAL A 139 30.35 -26.96 -0.97
C VAL A 139 31.46 -26.23 -0.18
N TYR A 140 32.71 -26.33 -0.60
CA TYR A 140 33.82 -25.64 0.06
C TYR A 140 33.96 -24.16 -0.33
N THR A 141 33.16 -23.69 -1.28
CA THR A 141 33.18 -22.28 -1.73
C THR A 141 32.18 -21.40 -0.99
N ARG A 142 31.27 -21.96 -0.19
CA ARG A 142 30.45 -21.16 0.73
C ARG A 142 31.33 -20.35 1.70
N GLY A 143 30.86 -19.16 2.07
CA GLY A 143 31.60 -18.15 2.82
C GLY A 143 32.54 -17.29 1.96
N SER A 144 32.63 -17.55 0.65
CA SER A 144 33.37 -16.70 -0.29
C SER A 144 32.69 -15.33 -0.41
N ALA A 145 33.42 -14.35 -0.96
CA ALA A 145 32.86 -13.01 -1.09
C ALA A 145 33.47 -12.19 -2.23
N VAL A 146 32.74 -11.18 -2.71
CA VAL A 146 33.18 -10.16 -3.66
C VAL A 146 32.95 -8.78 -3.07
N ARG A 147 33.99 -7.93 -3.04
CA ARG A 147 33.92 -6.63 -2.37
C ARG A 147 34.73 -5.53 -3.00
N ASP A 148 34.19 -4.32 -2.88
CA ASP A 148 34.86 -3.07 -3.22
C ASP A 148 35.36 -3.07 -4.68
N ILE A 149 34.52 -3.63 -5.57
CA ILE A 149 34.79 -3.86 -7.00
C ILE A 149 33.66 -3.26 -7.83
N ALA A 150 34.03 -2.53 -8.89
CA ALA A 150 33.14 -2.09 -9.94
C ALA A 150 33.25 -2.98 -11.18
N ILE A 151 32.18 -3.08 -11.96
CA ILE A 151 32.12 -3.87 -13.18
C ILE A 151 31.55 -3.01 -14.30
N GLN A 152 32.13 -3.10 -15.49
CA GLN A 152 31.63 -2.50 -16.72
C GLN A 152 31.51 -3.53 -17.83
N GLN A 153 30.38 -3.52 -18.56
CA GLN A 153 30.25 -4.20 -19.86
C GLN A 153 30.23 -3.21 -21.03
N ARG A 154 30.62 -3.67 -22.23
CA ARG A 154 30.58 -2.87 -23.46
C ARG A 154 29.29 -3.13 -24.25
N HIS A 155 28.55 -2.08 -24.56
CA HIS A 155 27.35 -2.11 -25.41
C HIS A 155 27.60 -1.22 -26.62
N ALA A 156 27.80 -1.81 -27.81
CA ALA A 156 28.25 -1.09 -29.01
C ALA A 156 27.11 -0.57 -29.91
N ALA A 157 25.86 -0.99 -29.67
CA ALA A 157 24.71 -0.53 -30.43
C ALA A 157 24.48 0.97 -30.25
N ALA A 158 24.06 1.66 -31.31
CA ALA A 158 23.67 3.07 -31.26
C ALA A 158 22.46 3.25 -30.33
N LEU A 159 22.44 4.32 -29.54
CA LEU A 159 21.37 4.60 -28.57
C LEU A 159 20.13 5.20 -29.24
N ASP A 160 19.57 4.50 -30.24
CA ASP A 160 18.35 4.90 -30.95
C ASP A 160 17.12 4.09 -30.48
N ALA A 161 15.96 4.31 -31.11
CA ALA A 161 14.70 3.68 -30.71
C ALA A 161 14.70 2.14 -30.83
N ASN A 162 15.64 1.56 -31.57
CA ASN A 162 15.83 0.12 -31.71
C ASN A 162 16.94 -0.43 -30.81
N TRP A 163 17.47 0.39 -29.89
CA TRP A 163 18.55 -0.04 -29.01
C TRP A 163 18.14 -1.26 -28.18
N VAL A 164 19.02 -2.25 -28.13
CA VAL A 164 18.92 -3.45 -27.30
C VAL A 164 20.28 -3.70 -26.66
N PRO A 165 20.37 -4.09 -25.38
CA PRO A 165 21.63 -4.41 -24.76
C PRO A 165 22.28 -5.63 -25.39
N THR A 166 23.60 -5.59 -25.59
CA THR A 166 24.42 -6.78 -25.90
C THR A 166 24.17 -7.88 -24.86
N ASP A 167 23.89 -9.10 -25.32
CA ASP A 167 23.45 -10.21 -24.46
C ASP A 167 24.61 -10.89 -23.72
N TYR A 168 25.05 -10.30 -22.61
CA TYR A 168 26.00 -10.92 -21.67
C TYR A 168 25.27 -11.81 -20.67
N ASP A 169 25.92 -12.91 -20.30
CA ASP A 169 25.47 -13.72 -19.17
C ASP A 169 25.60 -12.94 -17.83
N PHE A 170 25.08 -13.53 -16.74
CA PHE A 170 25.31 -13.03 -15.39
C PHE A 170 26.80 -12.89 -15.10
N VAL A 171 27.21 -11.74 -14.55
CA VAL A 171 28.61 -11.50 -14.15
C VAL A 171 29.05 -12.51 -13.09
N PHE A 172 28.19 -12.72 -12.08
CA PHE A 172 28.43 -13.66 -11.01
C PHE A 172 27.34 -14.74 -10.98
N ARG A 173 27.75 -16.00 -11.08
CA ARG A 173 26.92 -17.16 -10.76
C ARG A 173 27.38 -17.78 -9.44
N VAL A 174 26.44 -18.02 -8.54
CA VAL A 174 26.63 -18.78 -7.29
C VAL A 174 25.80 -20.04 -7.42
N GLN A 175 26.44 -21.18 -7.65
CA GLN A 175 25.76 -22.42 -8.03
C GLN A 175 26.30 -23.61 -7.25
N ASP A 176 25.39 -24.39 -6.65
CA ASP A 176 25.74 -25.63 -5.94
C ASP A 176 26.73 -25.43 -4.78
N CYS A 177 26.72 -24.23 -4.17
CA CYS A 177 27.52 -23.94 -2.97
C CYS A 177 26.88 -24.52 -1.70
N LEU A 178 25.57 -24.78 -1.72
CA LEU A 178 24.78 -25.21 -0.54
C LEU A 178 25.02 -24.30 0.69
N GLY A 179 25.27 -23.02 0.42
CA GLY A 179 25.64 -21.98 1.37
C GLY A 179 25.90 -20.66 0.65
N GLY A 180 26.18 -19.61 1.44
CA GLY A 180 26.17 -18.24 0.95
C GLY A 180 27.49 -17.82 0.31
N VAL A 181 27.40 -16.89 -0.63
CA VAL A 181 28.51 -16.05 -1.10
C VAL A 181 28.10 -14.60 -0.84
N ASP A 182 28.99 -13.81 -0.26
CA ASP A 182 28.67 -12.45 0.14
C ASP A 182 29.09 -11.46 -0.95
N PHE A 183 28.22 -10.49 -1.24
CA PHE A 183 28.55 -9.33 -2.08
C PHE A 183 28.44 -8.09 -1.21
N ASP A 184 29.53 -7.32 -1.07
CA ASP A 184 29.50 -6.11 -0.24
C ASP A 184 30.24 -4.95 -0.90
N ASN A 185 29.53 -3.86 -1.15
CA ASN A 185 30.01 -2.68 -1.88
C ASN A 185 30.48 -3.07 -3.29
N VAL A 186 29.51 -3.42 -4.14
CA VAL A 186 29.74 -3.82 -5.54
C VAL A 186 28.96 -2.86 -6.45
N PHE A 187 29.59 -2.43 -7.53
CA PHE A 187 29.00 -1.50 -8.49
C PHE A 187 28.93 -2.07 -9.90
N PHE A 188 27.76 -2.00 -10.52
CA PHE A 188 27.52 -2.46 -11.88
C PHE A 188 27.21 -1.28 -12.81
N CYS A 189 28.17 -0.89 -13.64
CA CYS A 189 27.97 0.14 -14.66
C CYS A 189 27.68 -0.53 -16.01
N ASN A 190 26.50 -0.27 -16.59
CA ASN A 190 26.14 -0.78 -17.91
C ASN A 190 26.22 -2.31 -18.00
N VAL A 191 25.66 -3.04 -17.03
CA VAL A 191 25.77 -4.50 -16.98
C VAL A 191 24.44 -5.12 -17.37
N ASN A 192 24.44 -6.10 -18.27
CA ASN A 192 23.23 -6.77 -18.70
C ASN A 192 22.59 -7.57 -17.55
N ARG A 193 23.34 -8.51 -16.97
CA ARG A 193 22.88 -9.37 -15.87
C ARG A 193 23.89 -9.40 -14.73
N GLY A 194 23.46 -9.09 -13.51
CA GLY A 194 24.34 -8.90 -12.35
C GLY A 194 24.72 -10.21 -11.65
N ILE A 195 23.86 -10.66 -10.73
CA ILE A 195 24.10 -11.82 -9.86
C ILE A 195 23.00 -12.86 -10.06
N TYR A 196 23.39 -14.12 -10.26
CA TYR A 196 22.50 -15.27 -10.25
C TYR A 196 22.91 -16.24 -9.14
N ALA A 197 21.98 -16.62 -8.28
CA ALA A 197 22.20 -17.63 -7.25
C ALA A 197 21.21 -18.79 -7.45
N SER A 198 21.74 -20.01 -7.53
CA SER A 198 20.94 -21.23 -7.58
C SER A 198 21.55 -22.34 -6.75
N ASN A 199 20.68 -23.17 -6.17
CA ASN A 199 21.03 -24.30 -5.32
C ASN A 199 22.07 -23.91 -4.25
N SER A 200 21.89 -22.71 -3.70
CA SER A 200 22.81 -22.05 -2.79
C SER A 200 21.99 -21.19 -1.83
N GLY A 201 22.06 -21.51 -0.54
CA GLY A 201 21.32 -20.80 0.50
C GLY A 201 22.11 -19.63 1.09
N ARG A 202 21.49 -18.80 1.94
CA ARG A 202 22.19 -17.76 2.73
C ARG A 202 23.00 -16.74 1.90
N LEU A 203 22.62 -16.48 0.66
CA LEU A 203 23.21 -15.39 -0.14
C LEU A 203 23.04 -14.07 0.61
N ASP A 204 24.10 -13.26 0.70
CA ASP A 204 24.09 -12.00 1.43
C ASP A 204 24.62 -10.86 0.56
N ILE A 205 23.74 -9.93 0.20
CA ILE A 205 24.07 -8.78 -0.64
C ILE A 205 23.92 -7.51 0.20
N ARG A 206 25.00 -6.74 0.31
CA ARG A 206 25.05 -5.46 1.01
C ARG A 206 25.62 -4.39 0.09
N ARG A 207 24.99 -3.21 0.04
CA ARG A 207 25.52 -2.05 -0.72
C ARG A 207 25.77 -2.39 -2.19
N LEU A 208 24.73 -2.84 -2.89
CA LEU A 208 24.78 -3.14 -4.31
C LEU A 208 24.25 -1.94 -5.11
N ARG A 209 25.03 -1.41 -6.04
CA ARG A 209 24.66 -0.22 -6.80
C ARG A 209 24.87 -0.46 -8.29
N GLY A 210 24.12 0.23 -9.16
CA GLY A 210 24.41 0.15 -10.59
C GLY A 210 23.24 0.43 -11.54
N GLN A 211 23.53 0.31 -12.83
CA GLN A 211 22.56 0.32 -13.91
C GLN A 211 22.60 -1.05 -14.60
N LEU A 212 21.61 -1.88 -14.27
CA LEU A 212 21.43 -3.19 -14.87
C LEU A 212 20.48 -3.08 -16.04
N LEU A 213 20.84 -3.70 -17.15
CA LEU A 213 20.10 -3.55 -18.39
C LEU A 213 19.08 -4.65 -18.60
N ARG A 214 19.11 -5.77 -17.87
CA ARG A 214 18.08 -6.83 -18.01
C ARG A 214 17.72 -7.50 -16.70
N THR A 215 18.69 -7.94 -15.91
CA THR A 215 18.40 -8.62 -14.64
C THR A 215 19.42 -8.25 -13.58
N GLY A 216 18.99 -7.68 -12.46
CA GLY A 216 19.92 -7.30 -11.41
C GLY A 216 20.38 -8.46 -10.56
N VAL A 217 19.46 -8.99 -9.78
CA VAL A 217 19.68 -10.17 -8.93
C VAL A 217 18.60 -11.19 -9.26
N GLU A 218 19.01 -12.43 -9.50
CA GLU A 218 18.09 -13.55 -9.69
C GLU A 218 18.43 -14.68 -8.72
N ILE A 219 17.43 -15.14 -7.98
CA ILE A 219 17.57 -16.21 -6.98
C ILE A 219 16.59 -17.34 -7.29
N ASP A 220 17.13 -18.55 -7.40
CA ASP A 220 16.39 -19.79 -7.56
C ASP A 220 16.96 -20.86 -6.61
N GLN A 221 16.21 -21.93 -6.36
CA GLN A 221 16.62 -23.06 -5.49
C GLN A 221 17.35 -22.62 -4.20
N CYS A 222 16.87 -21.56 -3.56
CA CYS A 222 17.45 -21.02 -2.34
C CYS A 222 16.60 -21.47 -1.15
N TYR A 223 17.00 -22.58 -0.54
CA TYR A 223 16.26 -23.24 0.54
C TYR A 223 16.55 -22.66 1.93
N ASP A 224 17.60 -21.85 2.06
CA ASP A 224 17.92 -21.09 3.26
C ASP A 224 17.91 -19.58 2.98
N ILE A 225 17.43 -18.81 3.95
CA ILE A 225 17.19 -17.36 3.94
C ILE A 225 18.31 -16.52 3.29
N PRO A 226 18.09 -15.95 2.08
CA PRO A 226 18.94 -14.92 1.51
C PRO A 226 18.59 -13.51 2.02
N ARG A 227 19.55 -12.59 1.96
CA ARG A 227 19.43 -11.19 2.43
C ARG A 227 19.93 -10.22 1.37
N ILE A 228 19.17 -9.16 1.13
CA ILE A 228 19.53 -8.05 0.24
C ILE A 228 19.31 -6.74 1.01
N HIS A 229 20.36 -5.94 1.19
CA HIS A 229 20.33 -4.72 1.98
C HIS A 229 21.09 -3.59 1.28
N ASN A 230 20.53 -2.36 1.28
CA ASN A 230 21.08 -1.20 0.56
C ASN A 230 21.32 -1.46 -0.93
N LEU A 231 20.26 -1.77 -1.67
CA LEU A 231 20.32 -1.85 -3.12
C LEU A 231 19.93 -0.50 -3.73
N HIS A 232 20.72 0.02 -4.67
CA HIS A 232 20.44 1.29 -5.35
C HIS A 232 20.70 1.17 -6.85
N PHE A 233 19.64 0.90 -7.61
CA PHE A 233 19.71 0.84 -9.07
C PHE A 233 19.21 2.13 -9.71
N TRP A 234 20.09 2.79 -10.44
CA TRP A 234 19.88 4.11 -11.02
C TRP A 234 20.64 4.25 -12.35
N THR A 235 20.43 5.34 -13.08
CA THR A 235 20.97 5.58 -14.42
C THR A 235 22.44 6.02 -14.42
N PHE A 236 23.30 5.25 -13.74
CA PHE A 236 24.72 5.58 -13.57
C PHE A 236 25.55 5.58 -14.86
N TRP A 237 25.20 4.74 -15.83
CA TRP A 237 25.85 4.72 -17.14
C TRP A 237 25.29 5.80 -18.06
N THR A 238 23.97 5.83 -18.21
CA THR A 238 23.29 6.78 -19.09
C THR A 238 21.82 6.96 -18.71
N SER A 239 21.35 8.19 -18.80
CA SER A 239 19.94 8.57 -18.70
C SER A 239 19.30 8.74 -20.09
N HIS A 240 19.87 8.14 -21.14
CA HIS A 240 19.31 8.21 -22.48
C HIS A 240 17.94 7.54 -22.54
N ASP A 241 16.92 8.25 -23.04
CA ASP A 241 15.52 7.78 -23.06
C ASP A 241 15.36 6.38 -23.64
N ASN A 242 15.99 6.09 -24.78
CA ASN A 242 15.90 4.76 -25.41
C ASN A 242 16.44 3.62 -24.52
N VAL A 243 17.48 3.87 -23.72
CA VAL A 243 18.03 2.86 -22.81
C VAL A 243 17.09 2.63 -21.63
N VAL A 244 16.66 3.72 -20.98
CA VAL A 244 15.81 3.62 -19.79
C VAL A 244 14.44 3.07 -20.15
N ARG A 245 13.84 3.51 -21.26
CA ARG A 245 12.53 3.01 -21.73
C ARG A 245 12.60 1.56 -22.20
N TRP A 246 13.72 1.11 -22.75
CA TRP A 246 13.95 -0.32 -22.99
C TRP A 246 13.94 -1.08 -21.66
N SER A 247 14.66 -0.59 -20.64
CA SER A 247 14.67 -1.22 -19.31
C SER A 247 13.29 -1.22 -18.64
N GLN A 248 12.49 -0.17 -18.80
CA GLN A 248 11.10 -0.11 -18.34
C GLN A 248 10.21 -1.21 -18.98
N ALA A 249 10.55 -1.68 -20.19
CA ALA A 249 9.78 -2.71 -20.88
C ALA A 249 10.33 -4.14 -20.68
N TYR A 250 11.62 -4.30 -20.35
CA TYR A 250 12.30 -5.60 -20.45
C TYR A 250 13.24 -5.96 -19.28
N ALA A 251 13.52 -5.05 -18.35
CA ALA A 251 14.47 -5.28 -17.27
C ALA A 251 13.80 -5.47 -15.89
N ASP A 252 14.20 -6.49 -15.14
CA ASP A 252 13.74 -6.75 -13.78
C ASP A 252 14.90 -6.53 -12.79
N ALA A 253 14.71 -5.69 -11.76
CA ALA A 253 15.76 -5.41 -10.79
C ALA A 253 16.08 -6.63 -9.92
N MET A 254 15.06 -7.28 -9.37
CA MET A 254 15.19 -8.49 -8.56
C MET A 254 14.14 -9.54 -8.97
N VAL A 255 14.61 -10.74 -9.27
CA VAL A 255 13.80 -11.88 -9.68
C VAL A 255 13.97 -13.01 -8.67
N PHE A 256 12.86 -13.54 -8.18
CA PHE A 256 12.83 -14.65 -7.24
C PHE A 256 11.99 -15.77 -7.82
N ARG A 257 12.55 -16.99 -7.83
CA ARG A 257 11.86 -18.22 -8.20
C ARG A 257 11.70 -19.10 -6.97
N ARG A 258 12.27 -20.31 -6.92
CA ARG A 258 12.19 -21.12 -5.71
C ARG A 258 13.07 -20.51 -4.60
N CYS A 259 12.46 -19.84 -3.63
CA CYS A 259 13.17 -19.15 -2.56
C CYS A 259 12.42 -19.24 -1.22
N ASP A 260 13.12 -19.56 -0.13
CA ASP A 260 12.56 -19.60 1.23
C ASP A 260 13.01 -18.37 2.04
N GLY A 261 12.09 -17.45 2.30
CA GLY A 261 12.26 -16.39 3.30
C GLY A 261 13.27 -15.30 2.94
N VAL A 262 13.23 -14.74 1.72
CA VAL A 262 14.15 -13.63 1.38
C VAL A 262 13.85 -12.38 2.20
N PHE A 263 14.87 -11.80 2.83
CA PHE A 263 14.80 -10.48 3.47
C PHE A 263 15.37 -9.40 2.56
N ILE A 264 14.61 -8.35 2.32
CA ILE A 264 14.98 -7.20 1.50
C ILE A 264 14.75 -5.93 2.31
N ASP A 265 15.74 -5.06 2.41
CA ASP A 265 15.56 -3.77 3.07
C ASP A 265 16.41 -2.64 2.45
N GLN A 266 15.91 -1.41 2.57
CA GLN A 266 16.51 -0.20 2.01
C GLN A 266 16.85 -0.32 0.52
N ALA A 267 15.85 -0.69 -0.29
CA ALA A 267 16.04 -0.93 -1.72
C ALA A 267 15.44 0.21 -2.58
N PHE A 268 16.16 0.63 -3.61
CA PHE A 268 15.74 1.61 -4.61
C PHE A 268 16.01 1.12 -6.03
N ALA A 269 15.05 1.28 -6.92
CA ALA A 269 15.22 1.01 -8.35
C ALA A 269 14.52 2.06 -9.20
N LEU A 270 15.23 2.59 -10.20
CA LEU A 270 14.69 3.54 -11.19
C LEU A 270 14.69 2.95 -12.60
N GLY A 271 13.55 3.04 -13.30
CA GLY A 271 13.50 2.78 -14.75
C GLY A 271 13.51 1.30 -15.14
N TYR A 272 12.84 0.44 -14.37
CA TYR A 272 12.76 -1.01 -14.62
C TYR A 272 11.32 -1.43 -14.93
N ARG A 273 11.17 -2.58 -15.61
CA ARG A 273 9.87 -3.23 -15.75
C ARG A 273 9.33 -3.65 -14.39
N SER A 274 10.14 -4.29 -13.57
CA SER A 274 9.75 -4.60 -12.20
C SER A 274 10.89 -4.40 -11.22
N MET A 275 10.57 -3.90 -10.02
CA MET A 275 11.55 -3.94 -8.93
C MET A 275 11.61 -5.33 -8.31
N PHE A 276 10.45 -5.89 -7.96
CA PHE A 276 10.33 -7.23 -7.41
C PHE A 276 9.49 -8.11 -8.35
N ARG A 277 10.08 -9.19 -8.85
CA ARG A 277 9.38 -10.21 -9.63
C ARG A 277 9.43 -11.56 -8.93
N PHE A 278 8.28 -12.07 -8.52
CA PHE A 278 8.12 -13.40 -7.94
C PHE A 278 7.52 -14.34 -8.98
N GLY A 279 8.38 -15.13 -9.62
CA GLY A 279 7.99 -16.12 -10.63
C GLY A 279 8.09 -17.56 -10.11
N ALA A 280 7.99 -18.50 -11.04
CA ALA A 280 8.22 -19.93 -10.78
C ALA A 280 9.42 -20.44 -11.57
N SER A 281 10.11 -21.46 -11.04
CA SER A 281 10.99 -22.36 -11.78
C SER A 281 10.42 -23.78 -11.72
N ALA A 282 11.10 -24.73 -12.39
CA ALA A 282 10.83 -26.16 -12.22
C ALA A 282 10.98 -26.62 -10.75
N SER A 283 11.70 -25.86 -9.93
CA SER A 283 11.92 -26.16 -8.51
C SER A 283 10.86 -25.55 -7.58
N GLY A 284 9.94 -24.74 -8.13
CA GLY A 284 8.83 -24.12 -7.40
C GLY A 284 8.89 -22.60 -7.38
N ILE A 285 8.34 -22.02 -6.31
CA ILE A 285 8.07 -20.59 -6.16
C ILE A 285 8.64 -20.04 -4.84
N THR A 286 8.57 -18.74 -4.65
CA THR A 286 8.91 -18.12 -3.37
C THR A 286 7.84 -18.43 -2.34
N THR A 287 8.20 -19.11 -1.26
CA THR A 287 7.23 -19.51 -0.23
C THR A 287 7.01 -18.45 0.83
N LYS A 288 7.99 -17.55 1.05
CA LYS A 288 7.93 -16.41 1.98
C LYS A 288 8.90 -15.33 1.50
N PHE A 289 8.45 -14.09 1.32
CA PHE A 289 9.34 -12.93 1.18
C PHE A 289 9.06 -11.87 2.24
N TYR A 290 10.05 -11.05 2.54
CA TYR A 290 9.95 -9.94 3.49
C TYR A 290 10.62 -8.71 2.88
N ILE A 291 9.84 -7.67 2.64
CA ILE A 291 10.31 -6.36 2.17
C ILE A 291 10.14 -5.37 3.31
N GLY A 292 11.24 -4.82 3.82
CA GLY A 292 11.23 -3.76 4.82
C GLY A 292 10.84 -2.42 4.19
N GLN A 293 11.84 -1.69 3.68
CA GLN A 293 11.65 -0.41 2.99
C GLN A 293 12.06 -0.52 1.52
N ALA A 294 11.16 -0.09 0.62
CA ALA A 294 11.48 0.01 -0.80
C ALA A 294 10.85 1.24 -1.47
N TYR A 295 11.58 1.82 -2.42
CA TYR A 295 11.08 2.86 -3.32
C TYR A 295 11.38 2.50 -4.78
N THR A 296 10.34 2.43 -5.60
CA THR A 296 10.45 2.17 -7.04
C THR A 296 10.09 3.43 -7.79
N ASP A 297 10.98 3.93 -8.64
CA ASP A 297 10.77 5.16 -9.41
C ASP A 297 10.76 4.84 -10.91
N PHE A 298 9.86 5.46 -11.68
CA PHE A 298 9.69 5.19 -13.11
C PHE A 298 9.65 3.68 -13.44
N CYS A 299 8.98 2.85 -12.64
CA CYS A 299 8.93 1.40 -12.84
C CYS A 299 7.56 0.98 -13.38
N GLN A 300 7.48 -0.03 -14.24
CA GLN A 300 6.17 -0.52 -14.71
C GLN A 300 5.42 -1.25 -13.59
N TYR A 301 6.14 -2.02 -12.78
CA TYR A 301 5.62 -2.74 -11.62
C TYR A 301 6.50 -2.52 -10.40
N GLY A 302 5.90 -2.13 -9.27
CA GLY A 302 6.60 -2.16 -7.97
C GLY A 302 6.80 -3.61 -7.53
N LEU A 303 5.70 -4.37 -7.53
CA LEU A 303 5.65 -5.80 -7.28
C LEU A 303 4.92 -6.51 -8.42
N LEU A 304 5.57 -7.48 -9.04
CA LEU A 304 4.99 -8.41 -10.01
C LEU A 304 5.03 -9.83 -9.43
N VAL A 305 3.87 -10.46 -9.29
CA VAL A 305 3.75 -11.85 -8.85
C VAL A 305 3.14 -12.69 -9.96
N GLU A 306 3.89 -13.69 -10.42
CA GLU A 306 3.49 -14.66 -11.45
C GLU A 306 3.54 -16.10 -10.95
N GLY A 307 4.23 -16.36 -9.83
CA GLY A 307 4.27 -17.67 -9.18
C GLY A 307 3.01 -17.96 -8.37
N ASN A 308 2.21 -18.95 -8.80
CA ASN A 308 1.03 -19.41 -8.07
C ASN A 308 1.41 -19.88 -6.65
N GLY A 309 0.73 -19.36 -5.63
CA GLY A 309 0.98 -19.69 -4.24
C GLY A 309 2.04 -18.84 -3.55
N THR A 310 2.55 -17.78 -4.19
CA THR A 310 3.56 -16.91 -3.59
C THR A 310 3.01 -16.27 -2.31
N ASP A 311 3.81 -16.25 -1.25
CA ASP A 311 3.44 -15.66 0.04
C ASP A 311 4.53 -14.67 0.51
N GLY A 312 4.13 -13.55 1.11
CA GLY A 312 5.09 -12.64 1.72
C GLY A 312 4.51 -11.38 2.35
N GLN A 313 5.42 -10.56 2.88
CA GLN A 313 5.12 -9.38 3.66
C GLN A 313 5.91 -8.17 3.16
N ILE A 314 5.28 -7.00 3.23
CA ILE A 314 5.84 -5.70 2.87
C ILE A 314 5.58 -4.77 4.05
N ALA A 315 6.60 -4.21 4.67
CA ALA A 315 6.39 -3.18 5.69
C ALA A 315 6.04 -1.86 5.00
N ASN A 316 6.90 -1.34 4.12
CA ASN A 316 6.70 -0.08 3.42
C ASN A 316 7.15 -0.16 1.95
N LEU A 317 6.27 0.26 1.03
CA LEU A 317 6.59 0.38 -0.39
C LEU A 317 6.01 1.67 -0.98
N THR A 318 6.86 2.44 -1.65
CA THR A 318 6.43 3.52 -2.55
C THR A 318 6.71 3.13 -3.99
N HIS A 319 5.77 3.37 -4.89
CA HIS A 319 5.89 3.13 -6.31
C HIS A 319 5.50 4.37 -7.12
N GLN A 320 6.27 4.71 -8.15
CA GLN A 320 5.94 5.71 -9.16
C GLN A 320 6.02 5.10 -10.56
N GLY A 321 4.90 5.16 -11.30
CA GLY A 321 4.67 4.41 -12.54
C GLY A 321 4.80 5.19 -13.85
N GLU A 322 5.64 6.22 -13.91
CA GLU A 322 5.75 7.13 -15.07
C GLU A 322 6.76 6.65 -16.12
N ILE A 323 6.54 7.00 -17.38
CA ILE A 323 7.53 6.83 -18.44
C ILE A 323 8.68 7.80 -18.16
N PHE A 324 9.91 7.30 -18.23
CA PHE A 324 11.08 8.12 -17.99
C PHE A 324 11.15 9.30 -18.97
N ASN A 325 11.35 10.52 -18.42
CA ASN A 325 11.40 11.78 -19.16
C ASN A 325 10.18 12.06 -20.07
N ALA A 326 8.98 11.61 -19.69
CA ALA A 326 7.76 11.83 -20.47
C ALA A 326 6.77 12.82 -19.82
N ASN A 327 7.27 13.81 -19.07
CA ASN A 327 6.46 14.85 -18.43
C ASN A 327 5.30 14.31 -17.57
N GLY A 328 5.53 13.21 -16.86
CA GLY A 328 4.57 12.57 -15.97
C GLY A 328 3.52 11.67 -16.66
N ALA A 329 3.69 11.37 -17.95
CA ALA A 329 2.87 10.36 -18.61
C ALA A 329 3.11 8.97 -17.97
N PRO A 330 2.07 8.18 -17.68
CA PRO A 330 2.19 6.87 -17.07
C PRO A 330 2.70 5.82 -18.06
N ILE A 331 3.37 4.78 -17.57
CA ILE A 331 3.77 3.63 -18.38
C ILE A 331 2.53 2.83 -18.79
N PRO A 332 2.35 2.50 -20.07
CA PRO A 332 1.24 1.64 -20.51
C PRO A 332 1.21 0.30 -19.80
N GLY A 333 0.04 -0.07 -19.25
CA GLY A 333 -0.15 -1.26 -18.44
C GLY A 333 0.59 -1.25 -17.09
N GLY A 334 1.15 -0.11 -16.68
CA GLY A 334 1.83 0.06 -15.40
C GLY A 334 0.86 -0.05 -14.22
N THR A 335 1.32 -0.69 -13.14
CA THR A 335 0.55 -0.96 -11.91
C THR A 335 1.52 -1.09 -10.74
N GLY A 336 1.21 -0.53 -9.58
CA GLY A 336 2.09 -0.63 -8.42
C GLY A 336 2.26 -2.06 -7.92
N ILE A 337 1.14 -2.76 -7.70
CA ILE A 337 1.10 -4.18 -7.33
C ILE A 337 0.32 -4.95 -8.39
N PHE A 338 0.99 -5.84 -9.12
CA PHE A 338 0.36 -6.73 -10.09
C PHE A 338 0.50 -8.20 -9.68
N VAL A 339 -0.62 -8.82 -9.32
CA VAL A 339 -0.71 -10.26 -9.05
C VAL A 339 -1.30 -10.95 -10.26
N ASN A 340 -0.42 -11.48 -11.11
CA ASN A 340 -0.71 -12.32 -12.26
C ASN A 340 -0.59 -13.81 -11.92
N ALA A 341 -1.23 -14.23 -10.84
CA ALA A 341 -1.11 -15.56 -10.26
C ALA A 341 -2.40 -15.95 -9.51
N SER A 342 -2.47 -17.17 -9.00
CA SER A 342 -3.53 -17.66 -8.11
C SER A 342 -2.96 -18.13 -6.77
N ASN A 343 -3.81 -18.21 -5.74
CA ASN A 343 -3.47 -18.70 -4.40
C ASN A 343 -2.40 -17.87 -3.65
N THR A 344 -2.20 -16.61 -4.04
CA THR A 344 -1.18 -15.71 -3.46
C THR A 344 -1.65 -15.13 -2.13
N ARG A 345 -0.75 -14.92 -1.17
CA ARG A 345 -1.02 -14.25 0.11
C ARG A 345 0.00 -13.14 0.35
N ILE A 346 -0.43 -11.88 0.40
CA ILE A 346 0.49 -10.75 0.61
C ILE A 346 -0.05 -9.89 1.74
N GLN A 347 0.81 -9.53 2.68
CA GLN A 347 0.50 -8.54 3.70
C GLN A 347 1.34 -7.29 3.46
N ALA A 348 0.72 -6.11 3.54
CA ALA A 348 1.40 -4.83 3.40
C ALA A 348 1.05 -3.91 4.58
N GLY A 349 2.07 -3.29 5.19
CA GLY A 349 1.90 -2.24 6.20
C GLY A 349 1.44 -0.93 5.55
N ASN A 350 2.37 -0.23 4.91
CA ASN A 350 2.10 1.04 4.25
C ASN A 350 2.45 0.96 2.76
N LEU A 351 1.46 1.23 1.92
CA LEU A 351 1.61 1.19 0.47
C LEU A 351 1.24 2.54 -0.11
N ARG A 352 2.17 3.14 -0.86
CA ARG A 352 1.94 4.35 -1.66
C ARG A 352 2.21 4.04 -3.12
N ILE A 353 1.23 4.31 -3.98
CA ILE A 353 1.30 4.05 -5.42
C ILE A 353 0.91 5.32 -6.17
N ASP A 354 1.84 5.82 -6.98
CA ASP A 354 1.75 7.10 -7.65
C ASP A 354 1.82 6.91 -9.18
N ALA A 355 1.00 7.68 -9.91
CA ALA A 355 1.11 7.92 -11.35
C ALA A 355 1.11 6.65 -12.23
N VAL A 356 0.18 5.74 -11.94
CA VAL A 356 -0.07 4.54 -12.76
C VAL A 356 -1.13 4.80 -13.82
N GLU A 357 -1.06 4.09 -14.93
CA GLU A 357 -1.94 4.34 -16.07
C GLU A 357 -3.42 4.10 -15.76
N SER A 358 -3.70 2.94 -15.15
CA SER A 358 -5.05 2.49 -14.80
C SER A 358 -5.14 2.24 -13.29
N SER A 359 -5.06 0.98 -12.85
CA SER A 359 -5.22 0.63 -11.45
C SER A 359 -3.90 0.64 -10.69
N ALA A 360 -3.96 1.05 -9.41
CA ALA A 360 -2.81 0.98 -8.52
C ALA A 360 -2.49 -0.46 -8.14
N ILE A 361 -3.53 -1.26 -7.91
CA ILE A 361 -3.43 -2.68 -7.60
C ILE A 361 -4.25 -3.44 -8.64
N SER A 362 -3.67 -4.47 -9.24
CA SER A 362 -4.37 -5.38 -10.15
C SER A 362 -4.14 -6.82 -9.71
N VAL A 363 -5.22 -7.55 -9.47
CA VAL A 363 -5.20 -8.94 -9.04
C VAL A 363 -6.01 -9.76 -10.03
N THR A 364 -5.33 -10.69 -10.68
CA THR A 364 -5.92 -11.63 -11.63
C THR A 364 -5.90 -13.04 -11.05
N GLY A 365 -6.26 -14.06 -11.83
CA GLY A 365 -6.37 -15.43 -11.32
C GLY A 365 -7.48 -15.56 -10.28
N SER A 366 -7.29 -16.45 -9.31
CA SER A 366 -8.28 -16.76 -8.26
C SER A 366 -7.64 -17.04 -6.91
N ASN A 367 -8.45 -16.99 -5.86
CA ASN A 367 -8.05 -17.27 -4.49
C ASN A 367 -6.83 -16.47 -4.02
N ASN A 368 -6.63 -15.25 -4.51
CA ASN A 368 -5.57 -14.38 -4.00
C ASN A 368 -6.10 -13.54 -2.84
N ARG A 369 -5.25 -13.23 -1.87
CA ARG A 369 -5.59 -12.34 -0.76
C ARG A 369 -4.46 -11.34 -0.49
N LEU A 370 -4.80 -10.06 -0.46
CA LEU A 370 -3.92 -8.99 -0.02
C LEU A 370 -4.51 -8.35 1.25
N ASP A 371 -3.76 -8.35 2.35
CA ASP A 371 -4.12 -7.62 3.56
C ASP A 371 -3.22 -6.37 3.67
N ILE A 372 -3.78 -5.18 3.47
CA ILE A 372 -3.05 -3.92 3.38
C ILE A 372 -3.51 -3.02 4.53
N PHE A 373 -2.63 -2.63 5.44
CA PHE A 373 -3.02 -1.79 6.56
C PHE A 373 -3.36 -0.36 6.12
N SER A 374 -2.45 0.32 5.42
CA SER A 374 -2.63 1.67 4.89
C SER A 374 -2.32 1.73 3.39
N LEU A 375 -3.26 2.26 2.60
CA LEU A 375 -3.16 2.40 1.15
C LEU A 375 -3.34 3.87 0.76
N ARG A 376 -2.38 4.40 0.00
CA ARG A 376 -2.46 5.70 -0.67
C ARG A 376 -2.26 5.51 -2.18
N CYS A 377 -3.19 6.00 -2.97
CA CYS A 377 -3.12 5.99 -4.43
C CYS A 377 -3.19 7.43 -4.94
N VAL A 378 -2.15 7.88 -5.64
CA VAL A 378 -2.05 9.24 -6.18
C VAL A 378 -1.99 9.15 -7.71
N ARG A 379 -2.81 9.93 -8.43
CA ARG A 379 -2.81 9.97 -9.91
C ARG A 379 -2.98 8.59 -10.57
N TYR A 380 -3.86 7.73 -10.03
CA TYR A 380 -4.32 6.52 -10.71
C TYR A 380 -5.42 6.86 -11.73
N ASN A 381 -5.80 5.90 -12.59
CA ASN A 381 -6.78 6.13 -13.67
C ASN A 381 -6.40 7.36 -14.51
N HIS A 382 -5.12 7.45 -14.86
CA HIS A 382 -4.57 8.59 -15.59
C HIS A 382 -5.27 8.77 -16.95
N ARG A 383 -5.74 7.68 -17.57
CA ARG A 383 -6.55 7.70 -18.80
C ARG A 383 -7.94 8.33 -18.64
N GLY A 384 -8.45 8.48 -17.42
CA GLY A 384 -9.79 9.01 -17.16
C GLY A 384 -10.92 8.12 -17.71
N ASN A 385 -10.69 6.81 -17.82
CA ASN A 385 -11.63 5.86 -18.41
C ASN A 385 -12.44 5.07 -17.36
N GLY A 386 -12.43 5.54 -16.11
CA GLY A 386 -13.16 4.91 -15.00
C GLY A 386 -12.46 3.69 -14.41
N ALA A 387 -11.16 3.51 -14.65
CA ALA A 387 -10.39 2.43 -14.03
C ALA A 387 -10.43 2.54 -12.50
N PRO A 388 -10.58 1.42 -11.76
CA PRO A 388 -10.60 1.46 -10.31
C PRO A 388 -9.19 1.63 -9.74
N ALA A 389 -9.07 2.06 -8.49
CA ALA A 389 -7.81 1.99 -7.75
C ALA A 389 -7.36 0.54 -7.54
N ILE A 390 -8.31 -0.35 -7.21
CA ILE A 390 -8.11 -1.79 -7.02
C ILE A 390 -8.92 -2.54 -8.07
N GLN A 391 -8.23 -3.21 -8.99
CA GLN A 391 -8.83 -4.10 -9.97
C GLN A 391 -8.74 -5.54 -9.47
N LEU A 392 -9.89 -6.17 -9.21
CA LEU A 392 -10.01 -7.59 -8.90
C LEU A 392 -10.76 -8.29 -10.04
N ASN A 393 -10.08 -9.21 -10.74
CA ASN A 393 -10.75 -9.99 -11.77
C ASN A 393 -11.77 -10.95 -11.16
N ASP A 394 -12.89 -11.12 -11.89
CA ASP A 394 -13.88 -12.14 -11.59
C ASP A 394 -13.23 -13.52 -11.71
N SER A 395 -13.30 -14.29 -10.63
CA SER A 395 -12.77 -15.66 -10.56
C SER A 395 -13.76 -16.70 -11.08
N GLY A 396 -14.93 -16.29 -11.56
CA GLY A 396 -16.02 -17.17 -11.98
C GLY A 396 -16.51 -18.02 -10.80
N ALA A 397 -16.52 -19.35 -10.99
CA ALA A 397 -16.88 -20.29 -9.93
C ALA A 397 -15.72 -20.63 -8.97
N ALA A 398 -14.50 -20.18 -9.24
CA ALA A 398 -13.37 -20.38 -8.33
C ALA A 398 -13.46 -19.44 -7.12
N THR A 399 -12.72 -19.76 -6.06
CA THR A 399 -12.64 -18.91 -4.87
C THR A 399 -12.26 -17.47 -5.27
N PRO A 400 -13.05 -16.45 -4.88
CA PRO A 400 -12.78 -15.08 -5.28
C PRO A 400 -11.43 -14.54 -4.79
N ASN A 401 -10.94 -13.53 -5.51
CA ASN A 401 -9.84 -12.68 -5.02
C ASN A 401 -10.34 -11.76 -3.91
N ALA A 402 -9.51 -11.46 -2.92
CA ALA A 402 -9.86 -10.60 -1.80
C ALA A 402 -8.77 -9.55 -1.52
N VAL A 403 -9.19 -8.32 -1.20
CA VAL A 403 -8.34 -7.28 -0.64
C VAL A 403 -8.97 -6.77 0.65
N HIS A 404 -8.21 -6.76 1.73
CA HIS A 404 -8.63 -6.21 3.01
C HIS A 404 -7.81 -4.97 3.33
N LEU A 405 -8.47 -3.85 3.60
CA LEU A 405 -7.85 -2.59 3.97
C LEU A 405 -8.05 -2.34 5.47
N GLY A 406 -6.95 -2.14 6.20
CA GLY A 406 -6.96 -1.84 7.63
C GLY A 406 -7.49 -0.43 7.96
N ALA A 407 -7.34 0.50 7.03
CA ALA A 407 -7.83 1.87 7.11
C ALA A 407 -8.53 2.30 5.81
N GLN A 408 -9.26 3.41 5.85
CA GLN A 408 -9.80 4.03 4.63
C GLN A 408 -8.65 4.42 3.69
N PRO A 409 -8.68 4.02 2.41
CA PRO A 409 -7.62 4.35 1.47
C PRO A 409 -7.66 5.85 1.14
N LEU A 410 -6.49 6.45 0.96
CA LEU A 410 -6.37 7.81 0.46
C LEU A 410 -6.29 7.79 -1.07
N LEU A 411 -7.36 8.22 -1.74
CA LEU A 411 -7.45 8.30 -3.20
C LEU A 411 -7.32 9.75 -3.65
N GLU A 412 -6.21 10.09 -4.29
CA GLU A 412 -5.90 11.46 -4.72
C GLU A 412 -5.73 11.52 -6.24
N TYR A 413 -6.36 12.51 -6.87
CA TYR A 413 -6.24 12.77 -8.32
C TYR A 413 -6.54 11.55 -9.21
N GLY A 414 -7.50 10.71 -8.81
CA GLY A 414 -7.87 9.45 -9.49
C GLY A 414 -8.78 9.59 -10.72
N ASN A 415 -8.97 10.80 -11.26
CA ASN A 415 -9.89 11.09 -12.37
C ASN A 415 -11.28 10.43 -12.25
N GLY A 416 -11.85 10.42 -11.04
CA GLY A 416 -13.17 9.83 -10.77
C GLY A 416 -13.23 8.29 -10.81
N GLY A 417 -12.09 7.61 -10.82
CA GLY A 417 -12.04 6.15 -10.74
C GLY A 417 -12.64 5.64 -9.42
N PRO A 418 -13.38 4.53 -9.41
CA PRO A 418 -13.91 3.94 -8.19
C PRO A 418 -12.80 3.26 -7.37
N LEU A 419 -13.09 2.87 -6.14
CA LEU A 419 -12.14 2.08 -5.34
C LEU A 419 -11.98 0.65 -5.88
N LEU A 420 -13.09 0.01 -6.28
CA LEU A 420 -13.16 -1.36 -6.82
C LEU A 420 -13.89 -1.37 -8.17
N ASN A 421 -13.50 -2.26 -9.09
CA ASN A 421 -14.25 -2.44 -10.35
C ASN A 421 -15.65 -3.03 -10.11
N PRO A 422 -16.66 -2.59 -10.89
CA PRO A 422 -17.98 -3.22 -10.89
C PRO A 422 -17.94 -4.61 -11.55
N GLY A 423 -18.94 -5.44 -11.25
CA GLY A 423 -19.16 -6.71 -11.95
C GLY A 423 -18.14 -7.80 -11.66
N THR A 424 -17.38 -7.69 -10.57
CA THR A 424 -16.48 -8.75 -10.08
C THR A 424 -17.10 -9.49 -8.91
N ASN A 425 -16.77 -10.78 -8.77
CA ASN A 425 -17.03 -11.54 -7.55
C ASN A 425 -15.96 -11.32 -6.46
N GLY A 426 -14.90 -10.55 -6.77
CA GLY A 426 -13.83 -10.19 -5.86
C GLY A 426 -14.32 -9.39 -4.66
N GLN A 427 -13.73 -9.65 -3.50
CA GLN A 427 -14.14 -9.06 -2.23
C GLN A 427 -13.19 -7.93 -1.82
N LEU A 428 -13.76 -6.77 -1.52
CA LEU A 428 -13.04 -5.67 -0.88
C LEU A 428 -13.66 -5.41 0.50
N VAL A 429 -12.84 -5.45 1.54
CA VAL A 429 -13.25 -5.13 2.91
C VAL A 429 -12.44 -3.94 3.40
N VAL A 430 -13.08 -2.94 4.00
CA VAL A 430 -12.42 -1.72 4.49
C VAL A 430 -12.72 -1.53 5.98
N GLY A 431 -11.69 -1.23 6.78
CA GLY A 431 -11.83 -0.98 8.22
C GLY A 431 -11.80 -2.24 9.09
N SER A 432 -11.34 -3.38 8.55
CA SER A 432 -11.11 -4.61 9.31
C SER A 432 -9.65 -5.04 9.17
N SER A 433 -8.87 -4.90 10.23
CA SER A 433 -7.52 -5.47 10.27
C SER A 433 -7.58 -6.96 10.67
N GLY A 434 -7.19 -7.86 9.77
CA GLY A 434 -6.65 -9.17 10.13
C GLY A 434 -7.63 -10.31 10.45
N GLY A 435 -8.93 -10.13 10.28
CA GLY A 435 -9.92 -11.21 10.33
C GLY A 435 -11.05 -10.82 9.40
N GLY A 436 -11.51 -11.74 8.55
CA GLY A 436 -12.64 -11.46 7.67
C GLY A 436 -13.73 -10.78 8.48
N ALA A 437 -14.24 -9.65 7.98
CA ALA A 437 -15.42 -9.05 8.60
C ALA A 437 -16.42 -10.19 8.87
N PRO A 438 -17.02 -10.27 10.07
CA PRO A 438 -18.17 -11.14 10.25
C PRO A 438 -19.06 -10.89 9.04
N ALA A 439 -19.44 -11.95 8.32
CA ALA A 439 -20.32 -11.81 7.17
C ALA A 439 -21.39 -10.79 7.54
N PRO A 440 -21.64 -9.72 6.75
CA PRO A 440 -22.73 -8.81 7.05
C PRO A 440 -23.92 -9.69 7.30
N VAL A 441 -24.60 -9.51 8.45
CA VAL A 441 -25.66 -10.41 8.91
C VAL A 441 -26.63 -10.62 7.76
N THR A 442 -26.53 -11.76 7.05
CA THR A 442 -27.32 -12.03 5.84
C THR A 442 -28.76 -12.38 6.19
N SER A 443 -29.00 -12.63 7.48
CA SER A 443 -30.30 -12.87 8.06
C SER A 443 -30.28 -12.55 9.55
N VAL A 444 -31.11 -11.59 9.98
CA VAL A 444 -31.66 -11.57 11.33
C VAL A 444 -32.87 -12.53 11.30
N ALA A 445 -33.12 -13.29 12.37
CA ALA A 445 -34.16 -14.32 12.42
C ALA A 445 -35.44 -13.90 11.67
N GLY A 446 -35.73 -14.54 10.52
CA GLY A 446 -36.94 -14.31 9.71
C GLY A 446 -36.81 -13.37 8.50
N LYS A 447 -35.65 -12.76 8.21
CA LYS A 447 -35.45 -11.92 7.00
C LYS A 447 -34.28 -12.44 6.15
N LEU A 448 -34.48 -12.63 4.83
CA LEU A 448 -33.43 -12.92 3.83
C LEU A 448 -33.36 -11.75 2.81
N GLY A 449 -32.16 -11.37 2.40
CA GLY A 449 -31.90 -10.32 1.38
C GLY A 449 -31.16 -9.10 1.92
N ASP A 450 -31.19 -7.97 1.21
CA ASP A 450 -30.66 -6.69 1.70
C ASP A 450 -31.44 -6.25 2.96
N VAL A 451 -30.84 -6.43 4.14
CA VAL A 451 -31.49 -6.14 5.41
C VAL A 451 -31.24 -4.68 5.81
N ALA A 452 -32.25 -3.83 5.66
CA ALA A 452 -32.32 -2.55 6.35
C ALA A 452 -32.79 -2.79 7.79
N LEU A 453 -31.89 -2.65 8.76
CA LEU A 453 -32.23 -2.76 10.18
C LEU A 453 -32.98 -1.51 10.64
N GLN A 454 -34.19 -1.69 11.13
CA GLN A 454 -34.94 -0.64 11.84
C GLN A 454 -34.66 -0.74 13.34
N SER A 455 -34.95 0.33 14.08
CA SER A 455 -34.86 0.36 15.55
C SER A 455 -35.68 -0.75 16.24
N THR A 456 -36.68 -1.28 15.56
CA THR A 456 -37.54 -2.39 15.99
C THR A 456 -36.88 -3.76 15.84
N ASP A 457 -35.81 -3.89 15.04
CA ASP A 457 -35.11 -5.14 14.78
C ASP A 457 -34.00 -5.44 15.82
N ILE A 458 -33.75 -4.53 16.77
CA ILE A 458 -32.75 -4.66 17.83
C ILE A 458 -33.47 -4.87 19.17
N GLU A 459 -33.43 -6.11 19.70
CA GLU A 459 -33.97 -6.42 21.02
C GLU A 459 -33.36 -5.50 22.09
N GLY A 460 -34.22 -4.81 22.82
CA GLY A 460 -33.80 -3.88 23.87
C GLY A 460 -33.35 -2.48 23.39
N PHE A 461 -33.41 -2.15 22.09
CA PHE A 461 -33.11 -0.78 21.62
C PHE A 461 -34.03 0.27 22.25
N ALA A 462 -35.32 -0.01 22.36
CA ALA A 462 -36.26 0.84 23.08
C ALA A 462 -35.87 1.03 24.55
N ALA A 463 -35.36 -0.02 25.21
CA ALA A 463 -34.89 0.06 26.60
C ALA A 463 -33.58 0.86 26.74
N ALA A 464 -32.66 0.75 25.77
CA ALA A 464 -31.40 1.49 25.73
C ALA A 464 -31.59 2.99 25.43
N VAL A 465 -32.51 3.35 24.53
CA VAL A 465 -32.86 4.75 24.24
C VAL A 465 -33.58 5.40 25.43
N THR A 466 -34.38 4.63 26.17
CA THR A 466 -35.04 5.13 27.40
C THR A 466 -34.06 5.31 28.56
N ALA A 467 -32.93 4.61 28.56
CA ALA A 467 -31.87 4.74 29.57
C ALA A 467 -30.84 5.85 29.25
N ALA A 468 -30.79 6.36 28.01
CA ALA A 468 -29.94 7.49 27.66
C ALA A 468 -30.60 8.80 28.13
N ALA A 469 -29.99 9.46 29.13
CA ALA A 469 -30.46 10.76 29.61
C ALA A 469 -30.51 11.77 28.44
N PRO A 470 -31.62 12.53 28.29
CA PRO A 470 -31.74 13.47 27.18
C PRO A 470 -30.69 14.57 27.26
N VAL A 471 -30.13 14.90 26.09
CA VAL A 471 -29.21 16.01 25.82
C VAL A 471 -29.73 17.29 26.48
N ARG A 472 -28.92 17.91 27.36
CA ARG A 472 -29.35 19.03 28.22
C ARG A 472 -29.31 20.42 27.58
N SER A 473 -28.83 20.60 26.35
CA SER A 473 -28.99 21.88 25.65
C SER A 473 -28.73 21.80 24.14
N VAL A 474 -29.56 22.51 23.38
CA VAL A 474 -29.29 22.95 21.99
C VAL A 474 -29.10 24.48 22.06
N ALA A 475 -28.09 25.00 21.37
CA ALA A 475 -27.55 26.35 21.53
C ALA A 475 -28.61 27.46 21.68
N GLY A 476 -28.56 28.19 22.81
CA GLY A 476 -29.15 29.53 22.94
C GLY A 476 -30.58 29.64 23.49
N ARG A 477 -31.24 28.56 23.93
CA ARG A 477 -32.57 28.63 24.58
C ARG A 477 -32.52 28.02 25.99
N THR A 478 -32.98 28.75 27.01
CA THR A 478 -33.15 28.25 28.39
C THR A 478 -34.64 28.17 28.75
N GLY A 479 -35.10 26.98 29.16
CA GLY A 479 -36.51 26.68 29.47
C GLY A 479 -36.96 25.36 28.83
N ALA A 480 -38.18 24.89 29.13
CA ALA A 480 -38.74 23.69 28.50
C ALA A 480 -38.91 23.90 26.99
N VAL A 481 -38.05 23.28 26.18
CA VAL A 481 -38.07 23.38 24.72
C VAL A 481 -38.90 22.23 24.16
N THR A 482 -39.99 22.55 23.47
CA THR A 482 -40.75 21.58 22.67
C THR A 482 -40.36 21.78 21.21
N LEU A 483 -39.80 20.76 20.58
CA LEU A 483 -39.43 20.82 19.15
C LEU A 483 -40.67 20.55 18.29
N ALA A 484 -40.91 21.40 17.30
CA ALA A 484 -41.93 21.22 16.28
C ALA A 484 -41.33 20.57 15.01
N VAL A 485 -42.20 20.04 14.13
CA VAL A 485 -41.78 19.45 12.84
C VAL A 485 -40.99 20.45 11.96
N ALA A 486 -41.20 21.75 12.16
CA ALA A 486 -40.45 22.82 11.48
C ALA A 486 -38.98 22.94 11.95
N ASP A 487 -38.63 22.39 13.11
CA ASP A 487 -37.27 22.42 13.66
C ASP A 487 -36.38 21.30 13.06
N VAL A 488 -36.94 20.44 12.19
CA VAL A 488 -36.23 19.35 11.50
C VAL A 488 -36.20 19.65 10.00
N ALA A 489 -35.04 20.03 9.48
CA ALA A 489 -34.88 20.31 8.05
C ALA A 489 -35.15 19.03 7.22
N GLY A 490 -36.20 19.05 6.40
CA GLY A 490 -36.51 18.00 5.42
C GLY A 490 -37.72 17.09 5.73
N ALA A 491 -38.49 17.33 6.81
CA ALA A 491 -39.68 16.52 7.10
C ALA A 491 -40.90 16.97 6.28
N ALA A 492 -41.30 16.19 5.27
CA ALA A 492 -42.55 16.36 4.52
C ALA A 492 -43.73 15.64 5.21
N SER A 493 -44.91 16.25 5.18
CA SER A 493 -46.15 15.74 5.77
C SER A 493 -46.78 14.63 4.91
N SER A 494 -47.06 13.47 5.52
CA SER A 494 -47.87 12.41 4.90
C SER A 494 -49.20 12.21 5.62
N THR A 495 -50.27 12.35 4.87
CA THR A 495 -51.68 12.11 5.21
C THR A 495 -52.07 10.62 5.04
N ALA A 496 -52.89 10.12 5.99
CA ALA A 496 -53.65 8.84 6.02
C ALA A 496 -52.82 7.53 6.09
N VAL A 497 -53.14 6.48 6.87
CA VAL A 497 -54.43 5.77 7.05
C VAL A 497 -54.49 5.13 8.45
N ALA A 498 -55.72 5.00 8.97
CA ALA A 498 -56.08 4.47 10.27
C ALA A 498 -55.79 2.97 10.48
N ALA A 499 -55.32 2.62 11.67
CA ALA A 499 -55.59 1.34 12.32
C ALA A 499 -55.70 1.57 13.83
N ALA A 500 -56.86 1.21 14.38
CA ALA A 500 -57.23 1.45 15.77
C ALA A 500 -56.52 0.47 16.73
N VAL A 501 -55.97 1.01 17.81
CA VAL A 501 -55.81 0.30 19.09
C VAL A 501 -56.34 1.22 20.20
N SER A 502 -57.12 0.61 21.08
CA SER A 502 -58.10 1.18 21.98
C SER A 502 -57.56 1.93 23.22
N ALA A 503 -58.41 2.84 23.71
CA ALA A 503 -58.54 3.32 25.10
C ALA A 503 -57.71 4.54 25.53
N ALA A 504 -58.03 5.70 24.95
CA ALA A 504 -58.08 6.99 25.65
C ALA A 504 -59.10 7.90 24.92
N ALA A 505 -59.89 8.68 25.65
CA ALA A 505 -61.05 9.43 25.15
C ALA A 505 -60.77 10.27 23.87
N PRO A 506 -61.73 10.36 22.92
CA PRO A 506 -61.52 11.08 21.66
C PRO A 506 -61.40 12.59 21.94
N ARG A 507 -60.27 13.18 21.53
CA ARG A 507 -60.06 14.63 21.48
C ARG A 507 -60.17 15.06 20.03
N ARG A 508 -61.28 15.67 19.63
CA ARG A 508 -61.47 16.21 18.29
C ARG A 508 -61.11 17.71 18.28
N THR A 509 -60.14 18.09 17.45
CA THR A 509 -59.79 19.49 17.18
C THR A 509 -60.38 19.87 15.82
N VAL A 510 -61.22 20.91 15.78
CA VAL A 510 -61.78 21.44 14.53
C VAL A 510 -61.13 22.78 14.24
N THR A 511 -60.46 22.90 13.09
CA THR A 511 -59.82 24.14 12.64
C THR A 511 -60.42 24.53 11.30
N GLY A 512 -61.10 25.68 11.22
CA GLY A 512 -61.71 26.16 9.99
C GLY A 512 -62.02 27.66 10.03
N THR A 513 -61.85 28.33 8.90
CA THR A 513 -62.26 29.73 8.67
C THR A 513 -63.70 29.75 8.18
N ALA A 514 -64.58 30.41 8.95
CA ALA A 514 -65.93 30.84 8.58
C ALA A 514 -66.82 29.79 7.87
N ASP A 515 -67.26 28.76 8.58
CA ASP A 515 -68.46 27.98 8.26
C ASP A 515 -69.06 27.41 9.55
N THR A 516 -70.40 27.33 9.64
CA THR A 516 -71.17 26.86 10.80
C THR A 516 -70.97 25.34 11.03
N PRO A 517 -70.28 24.89 12.10
CA PRO A 517 -70.13 23.47 12.35
C PRO A 517 -71.40 22.91 13.01
N THR A 518 -72.00 21.87 12.41
CA THR A 518 -72.98 21.00 13.07
C THR A 518 -72.25 19.77 13.63
N LEU A 519 -72.50 19.43 14.91
CA LEU A 519 -71.79 18.36 15.62
C LEU A 519 -72.75 17.24 16.01
N ALA A 520 -72.28 15.99 15.94
CA ALA A 520 -73.02 14.78 16.31
C ALA A 520 -72.39 14.05 17.52
N ASP A 521 -73.22 13.87 18.55
CA ASP A 521 -73.43 12.80 19.53
C ASP A 521 -72.35 12.18 20.45
N ASN A 522 -71.02 12.37 20.34
CA ASN A 522 -70.12 11.61 21.26
C ASN A 522 -68.82 12.28 21.78
N ASP A 523 -68.66 13.60 21.68
CA ASP A 523 -67.41 14.28 22.10
C ASP A 523 -67.47 14.83 23.55
N GLY A 524 -66.59 14.34 24.44
CA GLY A 524 -66.54 14.73 25.87
C GLY A 524 -65.72 16.00 26.21
N LEU A 525 -65.07 16.64 25.23
CA LEU A 525 -64.34 17.90 25.38
C LEU A 525 -64.17 18.55 24.00
N ILE A 526 -64.68 19.77 23.80
CA ILE A 526 -64.65 20.46 22.50
C ILE A 526 -63.77 21.72 22.60
N LEU A 527 -62.68 21.78 21.82
CA LEU A 527 -61.91 23.00 21.61
C LEU A 527 -62.25 23.57 20.22
N CYS A 528 -62.78 24.79 20.20
CA CYS A 528 -63.08 25.53 18.96
C CYS A 528 -62.14 26.74 18.86
N THR A 529 -61.25 26.73 17.88
CA THR A 529 -60.45 27.91 17.49
C THR A 529 -61.11 28.56 16.29
N ALA A 530 -61.72 29.73 16.47
CA ALA A 530 -62.38 30.48 15.40
C ALA A 530 -61.62 31.78 15.12
N ALA A 531 -61.20 31.97 13.87
CA ALA A 531 -60.69 33.24 13.38
C ALA A 531 -61.85 34.09 12.82
N GLY A 532 -62.71 34.63 13.69
CA GLY A 532 -63.82 35.51 13.30
C GLY A 532 -65.13 35.26 14.08
N ALA A 533 -66.16 36.08 13.82
CA ALA A 533 -67.48 35.93 14.43
C ALA A 533 -68.10 34.57 14.06
N ALA A 534 -68.35 33.72 15.06
CA ALA A 534 -68.87 32.37 14.86
C ALA A 534 -70.13 32.13 15.70
N THR A 535 -71.15 31.51 15.09
CA THR A 535 -72.35 31.01 15.78
C THR A 535 -72.19 29.51 16.04
N ILE A 536 -72.28 29.07 17.29
CA ILE A 536 -72.23 27.65 17.68
C ILE A 536 -73.63 27.19 18.05
N THR A 537 -74.09 26.03 17.58
CA THR A 537 -75.39 25.45 17.95
C THR A 537 -75.20 24.01 18.40
N ALA A 538 -75.69 23.66 19.59
CA ALA A 538 -75.70 22.29 20.10
C ALA A 538 -77.13 21.73 20.01
N ASN A 539 -77.31 20.56 19.40
CA ASN A 539 -78.59 19.85 19.33
C ASN A 539 -78.62 18.66 20.31
N ASP A 540 -79.81 18.35 20.80
CA ASP A 540 -80.09 17.35 21.84
C ASP A 540 -79.57 15.94 21.52
N LEU A 541 -78.95 15.28 22.51
CA LEU A 541 -79.15 13.84 22.70
C LEU A 541 -79.23 13.47 24.19
N GLY A 542 -80.40 12.97 24.57
CA GLY A 542 -80.71 12.50 25.90
C GLY A 542 -80.18 11.10 26.20
N ALA A 543 -79.88 10.91 27.48
CA ALA A 543 -79.99 9.64 28.20
C ALA A 543 -79.06 8.47 27.80
N THR A 544 -77.74 8.56 28.00
CA THR A 544 -76.95 7.33 28.33
C THR A 544 -75.63 7.50 29.09
N LEU A 545 -75.25 8.68 29.58
CA LEU A 545 -74.05 8.80 30.43
C LEU A 545 -74.34 9.78 31.57
N GLY A 546 -74.44 9.28 32.81
CA GLY A 546 -74.62 10.09 34.01
C GLY A 546 -73.39 10.94 34.38
N ARG A 547 -72.92 11.79 33.47
CA ARG A 547 -71.77 12.68 33.69
C ARG A 547 -72.09 14.10 33.22
N PRO A 548 -71.91 15.12 34.07
CA PRO A 548 -71.97 16.51 33.65
C PRO A 548 -70.62 16.93 33.07
N ALA A 549 -70.62 17.57 31.91
CA ALA A 549 -69.74 18.68 31.52
C ALA A 549 -69.41 18.62 30.03
N THR A 550 -70.07 19.48 29.25
CA THR A 550 -69.55 19.90 27.95
C THR A 550 -68.68 21.12 28.20
N TYR A 551 -67.38 21.02 27.94
CA TYR A 551 -66.45 22.15 28.00
C TYR A 551 -66.29 22.72 26.59
N ALA A 552 -66.52 24.03 26.44
CA ALA A 552 -66.20 24.76 25.22
C ALA A 552 -65.14 25.82 25.54
N VAL A 553 -64.00 25.74 24.85
CA VAL A 553 -62.92 26.73 24.92
C VAL A 553 -62.88 27.50 23.61
N MET A 554 -62.92 28.83 23.67
CA MET A 554 -62.72 29.70 22.51
C MET A 554 -61.37 30.41 22.61
N GLN A 555 -60.62 30.40 21.51
CA GLN A 555 -59.42 31.21 21.31
C GLN A 555 -59.62 32.02 20.01
N GLY A 556 -59.75 33.34 20.12
CA GLY A 556 -59.96 34.22 18.96
C GLY A 556 -60.97 35.36 19.16
N SER A 557 -60.88 36.40 18.33
CA SER A 557 -61.56 37.71 18.41
C SER A 557 -63.08 37.70 18.67
N ALA A 558 -63.56 38.76 19.33
CA ALA A 558 -64.93 38.99 19.80
C ALA A 558 -66.06 38.58 18.81
N GLY A 559 -66.90 37.63 19.24
CA GLY A 559 -68.10 37.18 18.53
C GLY A 559 -69.26 36.87 19.50
N GLN A 560 -70.44 36.57 18.96
CA GLN A 560 -71.69 36.34 19.69
C GLN A 560 -71.94 34.84 19.91
N VAL A 561 -72.35 34.42 21.12
CA VAL A 561 -72.58 33.00 21.45
C VAL A 561 -74.05 32.75 21.80
N THR A 562 -74.68 31.76 21.16
CA THR A 562 -76.04 31.31 21.48
C THR A 562 -76.02 29.84 21.88
N ILE A 563 -76.56 29.49 23.05
CA ILE A 563 -76.60 28.10 23.52
C ILE A 563 -78.06 27.63 23.57
N ALA A 564 -78.40 26.64 22.74
CA ALA A 564 -79.63 25.86 22.87
C ALA A 564 -79.40 24.78 23.94
N ALA A 565 -80.37 24.59 24.84
CA ALA A 565 -80.20 24.01 26.17
C ALA A 565 -79.86 22.50 26.20
N GLY A 566 -79.38 22.01 27.36
CA GLY A 566 -79.42 20.57 27.66
C GLY A 566 -78.57 20.00 28.81
N THR A 567 -77.64 20.72 29.43
CA THR A 567 -76.95 20.45 30.74
C THR A 567 -75.85 21.49 30.95
N GLY A 568 -75.27 21.60 32.16
CA GLY A 568 -74.34 22.68 32.54
C GLY A 568 -73.07 22.77 31.66
N VAL A 569 -72.77 23.98 31.19
CA VAL A 569 -71.60 24.30 30.36
C VAL A 569 -70.67 25.25 31.13
N THR A 570 -69.36 24.98 31.08
CA THR A 570 -68.31 25.90 31.52
C THR A 570 -67.62 26.49 30.31
N LEU A 571 -67.58 27.83 30.24
CA LEU A 571 -66.96 28.57 29.15
C LEU A 571 -65.65 29.21 29.63
N VAL A 572 -64.58 29.02 28.86
CA VAL A 572 -63.28 29.66 29.09
C VAL A 572 -62.92 30.44 27.83
N SER A 573 -62.69 31.74 27.99
CA SER A 573 -62.33 32.66 26.90
C SER A 573 -61.07 33.45 27.27
N ASP A 574 -60.17 33.60 26.29
CA ASP A 574 -58.94 34.41 26.40
C ASP A 574 -59.18 35.90 26.05
N LYS A 575 -60.44 36.27 25.73
CA LYS A 575 -60.88 37.65 25.46
C LYS A 575 -62.32 37.88 25.92
N SER A 576 -62.67 39.11 26.27
CA SER A 576 -64.04 39.49 26.68
C SER A 576 -65.05 39.30 25.53
N PRO A 577 -66.09 38.45 25.68
CA PRO A 577 -67.15 38.29 24.68
C PRO A 577 -68.15 39.46 24.72
N ALA A 578 -68.83 39.74 23.60
CA ALA A 578 -69.71 40.91 23.45
C ALA A 578 -71.14 40.73 23.97
N SER A 579 -71.68 39.50 24.03
CA SER A 579 -72.99 39.20 24.67
C SER A 579 -73.23 37.68 24.83
N PHE A 580 -74.08 37.31 25.80
CA PHE A 580 -74.55 35.94 26.04
C PHE A 580 -76.08 35.88 26.04
N THR A 581 -76.66 34.82 25.45
CA THR A 581 -78.12 34.59 25.50
C THR A 581 -78.42 33.13 25.81
N THR A 582 -79.28 32.88 26.80
CA THR A 582 -79.66 31.52 27.24
C THR A 582 -81.17 31.32 27.20
N ALA A 583 -81.63 30.12 26.85
CA ALA A 583 -83.06 29.80 26.78
C ALA A 583 -83.75 29.45 28.13
N ARG A 584 -83.02 29.17 29.23
CA ARG A 584 -83.57 28.87 30.57
C ARG A 584 -82.68 29.40 31.71
N ARG A 585 -83.28 29.76 32.87
CA ARG A 585 -82.53 30.12 34.11
C ARG A 585 -81.67 28.95 34.59
N GLY A 586 -80.39 29.20 34.88
CA GLY A 586 -79.49 28.22 35.52
C GLY A 586 -78.59 27.38 34.59
N ALA A 587 -78.48 27.71 33.30
CA ALA A 587 -77.68 26.93 32.33
C ALA A 587 -76.17 27.27 32.28
N ILE A 588 -75.73 28.35 32.94
CA ILE A 588 -74.32 28.77 32.99
C ILE A 588 -73.78 28.44 34.39
N LEU A 589 -72.76 27.57 34.46
CA LEU A 589 -72.15 27.17 35.74
C LEU A 589 -71.05 28.14 36.18
N SER A 590 -70.24 28.65 35.24
CA SER A 590 -69.21 29.67 35.47
C SER A 590 -68.69 30.27 34.15
N VAL A 591 -68.32 31.54 34.15
CA VAL A 591 -67.59 32.21 33.07
C VAL A 591 -66.23 32.64 33.59
N ILE A 592 -65.15 32.23 32.94
CA ILE A 592 -63.79 32.65 33.28
C ILE A 592 -63.24 33.46 32.09
N CYS A 593 -63.02 34.75 32.31
CA CYS A 593 -62.40 35.67 31.36
C CYS A 593 -61.14 36.27 31.99
N ASP A 594 -60.08 36.48 31.22
CA ASP A 594 -58.84 37.10 31.70
C ASP A 594 -58.77 38.64 31.48
N GLY A 595 -59.84 39.26 30.96
CA GLY A 595 -59.91 40.69 30.62
C GLY A 595 -60.96 41.50 31.39
N SER A 596 -60.74 42.80 31.53
CA SER A 596 -61.52 43.76 32.35
C SER A 596 -62.89 44.19 31.76
N GLY A 597 -63.66 43.27 31.18
CA GLY A 597 -64.97 43.55 30.56
C GLY A 597 -66.18 43.27 31.47
N THR A 598 -67.24 44.06 31.35
CA THR A 598 -68.54 43.87 32.03
C THR A 598 -69.35 42.75 31.37
N VAL A 599 -69.90 41.82 32.17
CA VAL A 599 -70.77 40.73 31.70
C VAL A 599 -72.24 41.12 31.85
N PHE A 600 -73.01 41.12 30.76
CA PHE A 600 -74.47 41.25 30.80
C PHE A 600 -75.14 39.88 30.67
N VAL A 601 -75.95 39.48 31.66
CA VAL A 601 -76.78 38.27 31.60
C VAL A 601 -78.25 38.69 31.41
N ALA A 602 -78.75 38.61 30.18
CA ALA A 602 -80.17 38.84 29.91
C ALA A 602 -80.96 37.55 30.16
N GLY A 603 -81.68 37.47 31.29
CA GLY A 603 -82.65 36.41 31.53
C GLY A 603 -84.01 36.81 30.98
N ASN A 604 -84.52 36.09 29.97
CA ASN A 604 -85.89 36.30 29.50
C ASN A 604 -86.87 35.85 30.58
N THR A 605 -87.73 36.76 31.03
CA THR A 605 -88.84 36.52 31.95
C THR A 605 -89.97 35.78 31.23
N ARG A 606 -90.25 34.54 31.67
CA ARG A 606 -91.58 34.00 31.92
C ARG A 606 -91.48 32.76 32.79
#